data_AF-A0A7X8ZES1-F1
#
_entry.id   AF-A0A7X8ZES1-F1
#
_cell.length_a   1.000
_cell.length_b   1.000
_cell.length_c   1.000
_cell.angle_alpha   90.00
_cell.angle_beta   90.00
_cell.angle_gamma   90.00
#
_symmetry.space_group_name_H-M   'P 1'
#
loop_
_entity.id
_entity.type
_entity.pdbx_description
1 polymer ?
#
loop_
_entity_poly.entity_id
_entity_poly.type
_entity_poly.pdbx_seq_one_letter_code
_entity_poly.pdbx_strand_id
1 'polypeptide(L)' 'EGKGIADPTAAILSAAMMLRHLGDVDNAVRIEEAVAADVASRDPEAAISTTEVGDRIAAAVKA' A
#
# COMPACT_ATOMS: atom_id res chain seq x y z
N GLU A 1 6.50 -0.39 18.85
CA GLU A 1 5.12 -0.88 18.63
C GLU A 1 4.10 0.23 18.88
N GLY A 2 3.13 0.44 17.97
CA GLY A 2 1.95 1.28 18.24
C GLY A 2 2.09 2.80 18.09
N LYS A 3 3.20 3.31 17.53
CA LYS A 3 3.39 4.77 17.33
C LYS A 3 2.70 5.35 16.09
N GLY A 4 2.16 4.51 15.21
CA GLY A 4 1.51 4.96 13.96
C GLY A 4 2.45 5.61 12.93
N ILE A 5 3.77 5.42 13.05
CA ILE A 5 4.79 6.00 12.16
C ILE A 5 5.53 4.95 11.33
N ALA A 6 5.00 3.74 11.26
CA ALA A 6 5.55 2.70 10.41
C ALA A 6 5.04 2.86 8.97
N ASP A 7 5.86 2.56 7.98
CA ASP A 7 5.41 2.44 6.59
C ASP A 7 4.65 1.11 6.41
N PRO A 8 3.33 1.12 6.13
CA PRO A 8 2.54 -0.10 5.96
C PRO A 8 2.77 -0.78 4.60
N THR A 9 3.54 -0.17 3.68
CA THR A 9 3.71 -0.63 2.29
C THR A 9 4.07 -2.11 2.19
N ALA A 10 5.02 -2.59 2.99
CA ALA A 10 5.44 -4.00 2.94
C ALA A 10 4.33 -4.97 3.35
N ALA A 11 3.52 -4.61 4.35
CA ALA A 11 2.38 -5.41 4.77
C ALA A 11 1.29 -5.44 3.69
N ILE A 12 1.04 -4.31 3.03
CA ILE A 12 0.07 -4.21 1.93
C ILE A 12 0.52 -5.05 0.73
N LEU A 13 1.80 -5.00 0.34
CA LEU A 13 2.36 -5.85 -0.71
C LEU A 13 2.32 -7.33 -0.33
N SER A 14 2.45 -7.66 0.96
CA SER A 14 2.25 -9.04 1.44
C SER A 14 0.83 -9.54 1.21
N ALA A 15 -0.18 -8.66 1.35
CA ALA A 15 -1.56 -8.98 1.01
C ALA A 15 -1.74 -9.17 -0.51
N ALA A 16 -1.10 -8.34 -1.36
CA ALA A 16 -1.11 -8.53 -2.81
C ALA A 16 -0.49 -9.88 -3.22
N MET A 17 0.65 -10.25 -2.62
CA MET A 17 1.27 -11.57 -2.82
C MET A 17 0.33 -12.71 -2.41
N MET A 18 -0.43 -12.55 -1.32
CA MET A 18 -1.44 -13.52 -0.90
C MET A 18 -2.58 -13.64 -1.91
N LEU A 19 -3.13 -12.53 -2.41
CA LEU A 19 -4.19 -12.55 -3.44
C LEU A 19 -3.72 -13.26 -4.70
N ARG A 20 -2.49 -12.98 -5.14
CA ARG A 20 -1.86 -13.67 -6.27
C ARG A 20 -1.75 -15.17 -6.03
N HIS A 21 -1.36 -15.59 -4.83
CA HIS A 21 -1.30 -17.01 -4.45
C HIS A 21 -2.68 -17.68 -4.48
N LEU A 22 -3.73 -16.96 -4.12
CA LEU A 22 -5.12 -17.44 -4.16
C LEU A 22 -5.75 -17.40 -5.56
N GLY A 23 -5.02 -16.91 -6.58
CA GLY A 23 -5.49 -16.80 -7.96
C GLY A 23 -6.24 -15.49 -8.27
N ASP A 24 -6.39 -14.59 -7.31
CA ASP A 24 -6.97 -13.26 -7.51
C ASP A 24 -5.89 -12.26 -8.00
N VAL A 25 -5.46 -12.48 -9.24
CA VAL A 25 -4.37 -11.71 -9.86
C VAL A 25 -4.77 -10.27 -10.14
N ASP A 26 -6.03 -10.03 -10.55
CA ASP A 26 -6.49 -8.69 -10.91
C ASP A 26 -6.46 -7.74 -9.70
N ASN A 27 -6.93 -8.20 -8.53
CA ASN A 27 -6.86 -7.38 -7.33
C ASN A 27 -5.43 -7.24 -6.79
N ALA A 28 -4.59 -8.27 -6.94
CA ALA A 28 -3.17 -8.14 -6.62
C ALA A 28 -2.49 -7.03 -7.44
N VAL A 29 -2.73 -7.00 -8.76
CA VAL A 29 -2.18 -5.97 -9.66
C VAL A 29 -2.68 -4.57 -9.28
N ARG A 30 -3.98 -4.40 -9.01
CA ARG A 30 -4.52 -3.09 -8.57
C ARG A 30 -3.83 -2.57 -7.31
N ILE A 31 -3.57 -3.45 -6.33
CA ILE A 31 -2.86 -3.07 -5.10
C ILE A 31 -1.39 -2.71 -5.41
N GLU A 32 -0.69 -3.52 -6.20
CA GLU A 32 0.70 -3.28 -6.59
C GLU A 32 0.86 -1.92 -7.30
N GLU A 33 -0.04 -1.60 -8.23
CA GLU A 33 -0.07 -0.34 -8.96
C GLU A 33 -0.35 0.85 -8.03
N ALA A 34 -1.34 0.74 -7.14
CA ALA A 34 -1.67 1.77 -6.17
C ALA A 34 -0.50 2.06 -5.22
N VAL A 35 0.17 1.01 -4.73
CA VAL A 35 1.38 1.14 -3.91
C VAL A 35 2.50 1.79 -4.71
N ALA A 36 2.77 1.35 -5.93
CA ALA A 36 3.82 1.92 -6.76
C ALA A 36 3.61 3.42 -7.02
N ALA A 37 2.36 3.84 -7.26
CA ALA A 37 2.00 5.24 -7.45
C ALA A 37 2.18 6.08 -6.16
N ASP A 38 1.75 5.59 -4.99
CA ASP A 38 1.99 6.27 -3.70
C ASP A 38 3.50 6.41 -3.44
N VAL A 39 4.26 5.33 -3.66
CA VAL A 39 5.70 5.29 -3.45
C VAL A 39 6.47 6.23 -4.38
N ALA A 40 6.00 6.40 -5.62
CA ALA A 40 6.63 7.28 -6.61
C ALA A 40 6.29 8.77 -6.38
N SER A 41 5.16 9.08 -5.74
CA SER A 41 4.68 10.45 -5.53
C SER A 41 5.05 11.05 -4.19
N ARG A 42 5.48 10.24 -3.21
CA ARG A 42 5.85 10.69 -1.87
C ARG A 42 7.18 11.44 -1.83
N ASP A 43 7.23 12.47 -1.00
CA ASP A 43 8.46 13.15 -0.61
C ASP A 43 9.26 12.25 0.36
N PRO A 44 10.51 11.88 0.03
CA PRO A 44 11.34 11.03 0.88
C PRO A 44 11.71 11.67 2.22
N GLU A 45 11.61 13.00 2.36
CA GLU A 45 11.90 13.72 3.60
C GLU A 45 10.65 13.92 4.48
N ALA A 46 9.45 13.67 3.94
CA ALA A 46 8.21 13.81 4.68
C ALA A 46 8.05 12.71 5.76
N ALA A 47 7.44 13.10 6.88
CA ALA A 47 7.11 12.14 7.94
C ALA A 47 6.09 11.10 7.44
N ILE A 48 6.31 9.84 7.78
CA ILE A 48 5.42 8.73 7.44
C ILE A 48 4.39 8.54 8.55
N SER A 49 3.12 8.43 8.16
CA SER A 49 2.00 8.03 9.01
C SER A 49 1.39 6.74 8.48
N THR A 50 1.29 5.73 9.34
CA THR A 50 0.75 4.41 8.98
C THR A 50 -0.67 4.52 8.45
N THR A 51 -1.51 5.33 9.11
CA THR A 51 -2.92 5.52 8.74
C THR A 51 -3.03 6.29 7.44
N GLU A 52 -2.32 7.41 7.30
CA GLU A 52 -2.43 8.25 6.10
C GLU A 52 -1.97 7.51 4.84
N VAL A 53 -0.87 6.74 4.91
CA VAL A 53 -0.41 5.91 3.80
C VAL A 53 -1.44 4.83 3.47
N GLY A 54 -1.98 4.15 4.47
CA GLY A 54 -3.02 3.14 4.29
C GLY A 54 -4.29 3.71 3.63
N ASP A 55 -4.74 4.88 4.05
CA ASP A 55 -5.92 5.55 3.50
C ASP A 55 -5.73 5.98 2.05
N ARG A 56 -4.57 6.55 1.70
CA ARG A 56 -4.26 6.91 0.31
C ARG A 56 -4.26 5.70 -0.61
N ILE A 57 -3.60 4.62 -0.20
CA ILE A 57 -3.57 3.38 -0.99
C ILE A 57 -4.97 2.78 -1.11
N ALA A 58 -5.74 2.72 -0.02
CA ALA A 58 -7.10 2.20 -0.03
C ALA A 58 -8.05 3.03 -0.90
N ALA A 59 -7.86 4.36 -0.97
CA ALA A 59 -8.61 5.23 -1.88
C ALA A 59 -8.23 4.98 -3.34
N ALA A 60 -6.92 4.83 -3.63
CA ALA A 60 -6.43 4.58 -4.99
C ALA A 60 -6.93 3.24 -5.57
N VAL A 61 -7.03 2.19 -4.75
CA VAL A 61 -7.54 0.87 -5.19
C VAL A 61 -9.04 0.89 -5.51
N LYS A 62 -9.80 1.82 -4.94
CA LYS A 62 -11.26 1.92 -5.12
C LYS A 62 -11.68 2.75 -6.34
N ALA A 63 -10.76 3.54 -6.89
CA ALA A 63 -10.99 4.40 -8.05
C ALA A 63 -11.05 3.59 -9.35
#